data_AF-A0A2V5TRT1-F1
#
_entry.id   AF-A0A2V5TRT1-F1
#
_cell.length_a   1.000
_cell.length_b   1.000
_cell.length_c   1.000
_cell.angle_alpha   90.00
_cell.angle_beta   90.00
_cell.angle_gamma   90.00
#
_symmetry.space_group_name_H-M   'P 1'
#
loop_
_entity.id
_entity.type
_entity.pdbx_description
1 polymer ?
#
loop_
_entity_poly.entity_id
_entity_poly.type
_entity_poly.pdbx_seq_one_letter_code
_entity_poly.pdbx_strand_id
1 'polypeptide(L)'
;MTRKVNVPILIALVSACTAFAQESPTATPSPTPEEFATPSPTLEQTPSAPPTRTVRLSFVPPPLEGTISLGIYDGNGKLVRVLHHEAELNEFTIGADALVTQWDGKNDDGANLPAGKYHARGYLVGHFTVEDLGQASFPAMENNAIPNVKVKLIPNPLRNDRRSIVDLGIGFDNDGSYLKTIDDLPLFTVSETPNLIRALITKKSEKSVDVWQDDGAAVHQFRVSNVDQMMAFDCGEFELK
;
A
#
# COMPACT_ATOMS: atom_id res chain seq x y z
N MET A 1 17.73 15.35 -33.71
CA MET A 1 17.08 16.68 -33.60
C MET A 1 16.34 16.71 -32.27
N THR A 2 16.97 17.28 -31.26
CA THR A 2 16.54 17.30 -29.86
C THR A 2 15.97 18.69 -29.56
N ARG A 3 14.74 18.77 -29.04
CA ARG A 3 14.15 20.04 -28.60
C ARG A 3 13.79 19.97 -27.12
N LYS A 4 14.69 20.51 -26.29
CA LYS A 4 14.46 20.80 -24.87
C LYS A 4 13.57 22.03 -24.76
N VAL A 5 12.59 22.01 -23.86
CA VAL A 5 11.81 23.19 -23.48
C VAL A 5 11.96 23.38 -21.98
N ASN A 6 12.64 24.47 -21.60
CA ASN A 6 12.73 24.99 -20.23
C ASN A 6 11.61 26.03 -20.05
N VAL A 7 10.92 26.01 -18.90
CA VAL A 7 10.01 27.10 -18.48
C VAL A 7 10.40 27.54 -17.07
N PRO A 8 10.54 28.86 -16.78
CA PRO A 8 11.14 29.37 -15.56
C PRO A 8 10.17 29.56 -14.38
N ILE A 9 10.79 29.57 -13.20
CA ILE A 9 10.28 29.84 -11.85
C ILE A 9 9.90 31.31 -11.67
N LEU A 10 8.83 31.59 -10.90
CA LEU A 10 8.50 32.93 -10.40
C LEU A 10 8.43 32.91 -8.86
N ILE A 11 9.29 33.71 -8.22
CA ILE A 11 9.33 33.98 -6.77
C ILE A 11 8.76 35.38 -6.55
N ALA A 12 7.87 35.56 -5.58
CA ALA A 12 7.41 36.87 -5.13
C ALA A 12 7.65 37.03 -3.62
N LEU A 13 8.41 38.06 -3.27
CA LEU A 13 8.81 38.51 -1.93
C LEU A 13 8.50 40.01 -1.83
N VAL A 14 7.65 40.42 -0.88
CA VAL A 14 7.41 41.83 -0.49
C VAL A 14 6.74 41.79 0.90
N SER A 15 6.98 42.63 1.91
CA SER A 15 7.99 43.63 2.27
C SER A 15 7.77 43.95 3.75
N ALA A 16 8.85 44.30 4.46
CA ALA A 16 8.85 44.73 5.84
C ALA A 16 8.25 46.14 6.02
N CYS A 17 7.71 46.41 7.21
CA CYS A 17 7.52 47.76 7.75
C CYS A 17 8.15 47.79 9.15
N THR A 18 9.16 48.63 9.32
CA THR A 18 9.75 49.02 10.60
C THR A 18 9.12 50.33 11.06
N ALA A 19 8.84 50.45 12.35
CA ALA A 19 8.67 51.73 13.03
C ALA A 19 9.37 51.67 14.40
N PHE A 20 10.11 52.74 14.70
CA PHE A 20 11.03 52.92 15.82
C PHE A 20 10.35 53.45 17.10
N ALA A 21 11.08 53.27 18.22
CA ALA A 21 11.01 53.97 19.52
C ALA A 21 9.85 53.60 20.46
N GLN A 22 9.99 53.51 21.80
CA GLN A 22 10.75 54.37 22.72
C GLN A 22 10.90 53.72 24.13
N GLU A 23 11.99 54.11 24.82
CA GLU A 23 12.43 54.06 26.24
C GLU A 23 11.63 53.37 27.39
N SER A 24 12.39 52.75 28.31
CA SER A 24 12.06 52.25 29.68
C SER A 24 11.90 53.44 30.69
N PRO A 25 11.27 53.35 31.89
CA PRO A 25 11.72 52.46 32.98
C PRO A 25 10.63 51.88 33.95
N THR A 26 11.10 50.96 34.79
CA THR A 26 10.46 50.31 35.96
C THR A 26 9.90 51.25 37.03
N ALA A 27 8.74 50.90 37.61
CA ALA A 27 8.36 51.23 38.99
C ALA A 27 7.37 50.17 39.58
N THR A 28 7.64 49.76 40.83
CA THR A 28 6.83 48.95 41.78
C THR A 28 7.05 49.63 43.16
N PRO A 29 6.11 49.73 44.15
CA PRO A 29 5.04 48.78 44.58
C PRO A 29 3.65 49.35 44.99
N SER A 30 2.65 48.43 45.10
CA SER A 30 1.47 48.28 46.01
C SER A 30 0.63 49.49 46.54
N PRO A 31 -0.67 49.33 46.93
CA PRO A 31 -1.33 48.13 47.49
C PRO A 31 -2.76 47.79 46.97
N THR A 32 -3.17 46.55 47.27
CA THR A 32 -4.52 45.96 47.21
C THR A 32 -5.52 46.74 48.09
N PRO A 33 -6.80 46.84 47.68
CA PRO A 33 -7.83 46.03 48.33
C PRO A 33 -8.90 45.44 47.39
N GLU A 34 -9.32 44.23 47.73
CA GLU A 34 -10.69 43.70 47.66
C GLU A 34 -11.38 43.50 46.29
N GLU A 35 -11.36 42.23 45.88
CA GLU A 35 -12.55 41.39 45.62
C GLU A 35 -13.65 41.94 44.71
N PHE A 36 -13.60 41.55 43.43
CA PHE A 36 -14.79 41.18 42.64
C PHE A 36 -14.42 40.05 41.67
N ALA A 37 -14.99 38.87 41.91
CA ALA A 37 -14.85 37.71 41.04
C ALA A 37 -15.47 37.97 39.65
N THR A 38 -14.72 37.71 38.59
CA THR A 38 -15.21 37.66 37.20
C THR A 38 -14.53 36.46 36.50
N PRO A 39 -15.26 35.64 35.72
CA PRO A 39 -14.83 34.27 35.39
C PRO A 39 -13.64 34.21 34.42
N SER A 40 -12.82 33.16 34.57
CA SER A 40 -11.75 32.79 33.63
C SER A 40 -12.26 32.71 32.19
N PRO A 41 -11.47 33.14 31.19
CA PRO A 41 -11.81 32.90 29.81
C PRO A 41 -11.75 31.38 29.55
N THR A 42 -12.84 30.83 29.03
CA THR A 42 -12.87 29.49 28.44
C THR A 42 -11.78 29.43 27.38
N LEU A 43 -10.81 28.54 27.59
CA LEU A 43 -9.87 28.15 26.54
C LEU A 43 -10.71 27.63 25.37
N GLU A 44 -10.76 28.38 24.28
CA GLU A 44 -11.13 27.83 22.98
C GLU A 44 -10.16 26.69 22.72
N GLN A 45 -10.65 25.46 22.85
CA GLN A 45 -9.93 24.29 22.43
C GLN A 45 -9.82 24.37 20.91
N THR A 46 -8.67 24.81 20.42
CA THR A 46 -8.20 24.47 19.08
C THR A 46 -8.47 22.98 18.88
N PRO A 47 -9.17 22.55 17.82
CA PRO A 47 -9.42 21.14 17.58
C PRO A 47 -8.07 20.42 17.61
N SER A 48 -7.87 19.61 18.65
CA SER A 48 -6.66 18.82 18.79
C SER A 48 -6.57 17.97 17.53
N ALA A 49 -5.49 18.13 16.77
CA ALA A 49 -5.24 17.28 15.62
C ALA A 49 -5.43 15.82 16.07
N PRO A 50 -6.17 15.00 15.31
CA PRO A 50 -6.34 13.60 15.67
C PRO A 50 -4.95 12.98 15.87
N PRO A 51 -4.76 12.13 16.88
CA PRO A 51 -3.45 11.53 17.13
C PRO A 51 -2.96 10.86 15.84
N THR A 52 -1.77 11.23 15.36
CA THR A 52 -1.13 10.56 14.24
C THR A 52 -0.72 9.16 14.70
N ARG A 53 -1.56 8.17 14.40
CA ARG A 53 -1.37 6.77 14.78
C ARG A 53 -0.46 6.07 13.78
N THR A 54 0.83 6.36 13.85
CA THR A 54 1.82 5.71 12.97
C THR A 54 2.39 4.45 13.61
N VAL A 55 2.28 3.33 12.90
CA VAL A 55 2.88 2.05 13.26
C VAL A 55 4.11 1.81 12.39
N ARG A 56 5.26 1.53 13.01
CA ARG A 56 6.49 1.13 12.30
C ARG A 56 6.50 -0.39 12.12
N LEU A 57 6.67 -0.84 10.88
CA LEU A 57 6.78 -2.25 10.51
C LEU A 57 8.21 -2.53 10.07
N SER A 58 8.76 -3.67 10.48
CA SER A 58 10.10 -4.09 10.06
C SER A 58 10.14 -5.59 9.78
N PHE A 59 10.83 -5.98 8.72
CA PHE A 59 10.97 -7.38 8.33
C PHE A 59 12.29 -7.62 7.61
N VAL A 60 12.77 -8.86 7.68
CA VAL A 60 13.89 -9.31 6.85
C VAL A 60 13.29 -9.81 5.54
N PRO A 61 13.66 -9.23 4.38
CA PRO A 61 13.12 -9.69 3.11
C PRO A 61 13.59 -11.13 2.83
N PRO A 62 12.73 -11.99 2.25
CA PRO A 62 13.16 -13.29 1.77
C PRO A 62 14.34 -13.19 0.78
N PRO A 63 15.22 -14.20 0.68
CA PRO A 63 16.35 -14.21 -0.23
C PRO A 63 15.90 -14.57 -1.66
N LEU A 64 15.05 -13.72 -2.25
CA LEU A 64 14.58 -13.78 -3.63
C LEU A 64 14.66 -12.35 -4.21
N GLU A 65 15.07 -12.21 -5.46
CA GLU A 65 15.03 -10.92 -6.16
C GLU A 65 13.66 -10.70 -6.77
N GLY A 66 13.14 -9.46 -6.71
CA GLY A 66 11.82 -9.12 -7.19
C GLY A 66 11.22 -7.90 -6.50
N THR A 67 9.90 -7.76 -6.60
CA THR A 67 9.11 -6.69 -5.97
C THR A 67 8.39 -7.19 -4.70
N ILE A 68 7.94 -6.27 -3.86
CA ILE A 68 7.29 -6.56 -2.59
C ILE A 68 5.84 -6.08 -2.63
N SER A 69 4.91 -7.02 -2.42
CA SER A 69 3.53 -6.70 -2.10
C SER A 69 3.26 -7.00 -0.63
N LEU A 70 2.77 -6.00 0.11
CA LEU A 70 2.60 -6.03 1.56
C LEU A 70 1.22 -5.49 1.95
N GLY A 71 0.47 -6.30 2.70
CA GLY A 71 -0.87 -5.95 3.19
C GLY A 71 -0.94 -5.84 4.70
N ILE A 72 -1.88 -5.03 5.18
CA ILE A 72 -2.33 -5.00 6.58
C ILE A 72 -3.66 -5.73 6.68
N TYR A 73 -3.75 -6.62 7.66
CA TYR A 73 -4.90 -7.47 7.89
C TYR A 73 -5.47 -7.24 9.28
N ASP A 74 -6.80 -7.28 9.41
CA ASP A 74 -7.46 -7.27 10.71
C ASP A 74 -7.30 -8.62 11.44
N GLY A 75 -7.80 -8.70 12.67
CA GLY A 75 -7.76 -9.94 13.47
C GLY A 75 -8.54 -11.13 12.89
N ASN A 76 -9.38 -10.92 11.87
CA ASN A 76 -10.06 -12.00 11.14
C ASN A 76 -9.28 -12.43 9.89
N GLY A 77 -8.13 -11.80 9.61
CA GLY A 77 -7.33 -12.05 8.42
C GLY A 77 -7.87 -11.39 7.15
N LYS A 78 -8.80 -10.44 7.26
CA LYS A 78 -9.29 -9.64 6.12
C LYS A 78 -8.29 -8.53 5.81
N LEU A 79 -7.93 -8.37 4.54
CA LEU A 79 -7.13 -7.24 4.07
C LEU A 79 -7.89 -5.94 4.31
N VAL A 80 -7.24 -5.00 4.99
CA VAL A 80 -7.78 -3.67 5.29
C VAL A 80 -6.99 -2.54 4.62
N ARG A 81 -5.76 -2.81 4.21
CA ARG A 81 -4.89 -1.85 3.51
C ARG A 81 -3.90 -2.60 2.64
N VAL A 82 -3.80 -2.21 1.38
CA VAL A 82 -2.61 -2.49 0.56
C VAL A 82 -1.57 -1.44 0.94
N LEU A 83 -0.52 -1.87 1.63
CA LEU A 83 0.53 -0.96 2.07
C LEU A 83 1.56 -0.72 0.96
N HIS A 84 1.90 -1.79 0.23
CA HIS A 84 2.77 -1.77 -0.95
C HIS A 84 2.23 -2.73 -2.00
N HIS A 85 2.26 -2.30 -3.27
CA HIS A 85 1.94 -3.11 -4.44
C HIS A 85 3.11 -3.02 -5.40
N GLU A 86 3.76 -4.16 -5.67
CA GLU A 86 4.94 -4.22 -6.54
C GLU A 86 6.08 -3.26 -6.17
N ALA A 87 6.26 -2.97 -4.88
CA ALA A 87 7.27 -2.01 -4.44
C ALA A 87 8.70 -2.57 -4.62
N GLU A 88 9.61 -1.73 -5.06
CA GLU A 88 11.04 -2.02 -5.11
C GLU A 88 11.67 -1.94 -3.71
N LEU A 89 12.80 -2.64 -3.50
CA LEU A 89 13.51 -2.60 -2.21
C LEU A 89 13.93 -1.18 -1.79
N ASN A 90 14.15 -0.27 -2.74
CA ASN A 90 14.55 1.12 -2.48
C ASN A 90 13.42 2.00 -1.92
N GLU A 91 12.17 1.54 -1.99
CA GLU A 91 11.00 2.23 -1.43
C GLU A 91 10.88 2.01 0.10
N PHE A 92 11.69 1.10 0.63
CA PHE A 92 11.78 0.82 2.05
C PHE A 92 12.96 1.54 2.69
N THR A 93 12.81 1.94 3.95
CA THR A 93 13.95 2.42 4.72
C THR A 93 14.81 1.23 5.15
N ILE A 94 16.12 1.29 4.89
CA ILE A 94 17.07 0.28 5.35
C ILE A 94 17.37 0.51 6.85
N GLY A 95 16.91 -0.41 7.69
CA GLY A 95 17.32 -0.52 9.09
C GLY A 95 18.64 -1.27 9.24
N ALA A 96 19.08 -1.50 10.48
CA ALA A 96 20.35 -2.19 10.75
C ALA A 96 20.42 -3.59 10.08
N ASP A 97 19.34 -4.37 10.21
CA ASP A 97 19.26 -5.75 9.68
C ASP A 97 17.88 -6.05 9.04
N ALA A 98 17.13 -5.03 8.66
CA ALA A 98 15.75 -5.19 8.19
C ALA A 98 15.32 -4.07 7.24
N LEU A 99 14.33 -4.34 6.39
CA LEU A 99 13.55 -3.32 5.71
C LEU A 99 12.50 -2.77 6.65
N VAL A 100 12.19 -1.48 6.50
CA VAL A 100 11.30 -0.73 7.37
C VAL A 100 10.30 0.06 6.54
N THR A 101 9.04 0.00 6.94
CA THR A 101 7.96 0.85 6.41
C THR A 101 7.03 1.29 7.54
N GLN A 102 6.05 2.14 7.23
CA GLN A 102 5.12 2.70 8.20
C GLN A 102 3.69 2.61 7.69
N TRP A 103 2.77 2.35 8.60
CA TRP A 103 1.34 2.42 8.35
C TRP A 103 0.71 3.51 9.23
N ASP A 104 -0.21 4.29 8.66
CA ASP A 104 -0.84 5.44 9.30
C ASP A 104 -2.14 5.11 10.04
N GLY A 105 -2.50 3.83 10.11
CA GLY A 105 -3.71 3.36 10.77
C GLY A 105 -4.98 3.51 9.93
N LYS A 106 -4.85 3.74 8.61
CA LYS A 106 -6.01 3.92 7.71
C LYS A 106 -6.20 2.75 6.76
N ASN A 107 -7.42 2.59 6.25
CA ASN A 107 -7.72 1.69 5.14
C ASN A 107 -7.37 2.31 3.77
N ASP A 108 -7.61 1.60 2.67
CA ASP A 108 -7.34 2.09 1.31
C ASP A 108 -8.17 3.33 0.93
N ASP A 109 -9.38 3.50 1.51
CA ASP A 109 -10.22 4.70 1.33
C ASP A 109 -9.75 5.92 2.15
N GLY A 110 -8.70 5.78 2.97
CA GLY A 110 -8.20 6.83 3.85
C GLY A 110 -9.03 7.04 5.13
N ALA A 111 -9.93 6.12 5.46
CA ALA A 111 -10.66 6.11 6.72
C ALA A 111 -9.80 5.54 7.86
N ASN A 112 -9.86 6.16 9.04
CA ASN A 112 -9.17 5.66 10.23
C ASN A 112 -9.76 4.32 10.68
N LEU A 113 -8.90 3.35 10.95
CA LEU A 113 -9.30 2.07 11.52
C LEU A 113 -9.33 2.11 13.05
N PRO A 114 -10.15 1.26 13.69
CA PRO A 114 -10.27 1.21 15.14
C PRO A 114 -8.97 0.73 15.80
N ALA A 115 -8.77 1.11 17.06
CA ALA A 115 -7.71 0.53 17.87
C ALA A 115 -7.93 -0.99 18.01
N GLY A 116 -6.84 -1.77 17.98
CA GLY A 116 -6.93 -3.22 18.02
C GLY A 116 -5.72 -3.90 17.42
N LYS A 117 -5.80 -5.23 17.32
CA LYS A 117 -4.75 -6.08 16.74
C LYS A 117 -4.86 -6.15 15.23
N TYR A 118 -3.71 -6.02 14.59
CA TYR A 118 -3.54 -6.14 13.15
C TYR A 118 -2.33 -7.02 12.85
N HIS A 119 -2.26 -7.53 11.64
CA HIS A 119 -1.18 -8.38 11.15
C HIS A 119 -0.65 -7.83 9.83
N ALA A 120 0.67 -7.80 9.66
CA ALA A 120 1.29 -7.43 8.39
C ALA A 120 1.97 -8.65 7.77
N ARG A 121 1.61 -8.97 6.52
CA ARG A 121 2.21 -10.07 5.75
C ARG A 121 2.23 -9.74 4.27
N GLY A 122 3.10 -10.40 3.53
CA GLY A 122 3.26 -10.11 2.12
C GLY A 122 3.95 -11.22 1.35
N TYR A 123 4.24 -10.91 0.10
CA TYR A 123 4.95 -11.77 -0.83
C TYR A 123 6.05 -10.98 -1.50
N LEU A 124 7.22 -11.60 -1.60
CA LEU A 124 8.24 -11.16 -2.54
C LEU A 124 7.96 -11.89 -3.84
N VAL A 125 7.67 -11.13 -4.89
CA VAL A 125 7.28 -11.59 -6.21
C VAL A 125 8.48 -11.47 -7.14
N GLY A 126 8.99 -12.61 -7.60
CA GLY A 126 10.12 -12.67 -8.50
C GLY A 126 9.78 -12.25 -9.93
N HIS A 127 10.70 -12.51 -10.84
CA HIS A 127 10.57 -12.09 -12.24
C HIS A 127 9.58 -12.98 -13.01
N PHE A 128 8.34 -12.53 -13.05
CA PHE A 128 7.34 -13.12 -13.92
C PHE A 128 7.55 -12.67 -15.36
N THR A 129 7.11 -13.50 -16.31
CA THR A 129 7.10 -13.15 -17.72
C THR A 129 5.67 -13.14 -18.21
N VAL A 130 5.26 -12.03 -18.81
CA VAL A 130 3.96 -11.88 -19.46
C VAL A 130 4.12 -11.97 -20.96
N GLU A 131 3.36 -12.86 -21.58
CA GLU A 131 3.25 -13.00 -23.03
C GLU A 131 1.81 -12.66 -23.45
N ASP A 132 1.64 -11.69 -24.35
CA ASP A 132 0.35 -11.41 -24.99
C ASP A 132 0.12 -12.44 -26.11
N LEU A 133 -0.92 -13.25 -25.97
CA LEU A 133 -1.32 -14.27 -26.94
C LEU A 133 -2.35 -13.74 -27.94
N GLY A 134 -2.75 -12.49 -27.80
CA GLY A 134 -3.68 -11.78 -28.68
C GLY A 134 -5.15 -12.08 -28.37
N GLN A 135 -5.99 -11.78 -29.37
CA GLN A 135 -7.44 -11.96 -29.25
C GLN A 135 -7.81 -13.44 -29.14
N ALA A 136 -8.68 -13.75 -28.19
CA ALA A 136 -9.15 -15.10 -27.89
C ALA A 136 -10.67 -15.12 -27.60
N SER A 137 -11.19 -16.28 -27.21
CA SER A 137 -12.51 -16.42 -26.61
C SER A 137 -12.36 -16.88 -25.16
N PHE A 138 -13.25 -16.46 -24.25
CA PHE A 138 -13.26 -17.03 -22.91
C PHE A 138 -13.45 -18.55 -22.97
N PRO A 139 -12.75 -19.31 -22.10
CA PRO A 139 -13.03 -20.72 -21.94
C PRO A 139 -14.43 -20.93 -21.36
N ALA A 140 -15.06 -22.04 -21.71
CA ALA A 140 -16.32 -22.45 -21.12
C ALA A 140 -16.12 -22.71 -19.62
N MET A 141 -16.78 -21.94 -18.77
CA MET A 141 -16.77 -22.13 -17.32
C MET A 141 -17.71 -23.29 -16.95
N GLU A 142 -17.17 -24.39 -16.43
CA GLU A 142 -17.98 -25.50 -15.94
C GLU A 142 -18.60 -25.24 -14.54
N ASN A 143 -18.18 -24.18 -13.83
CA ASN A 143 -18.72 -23.85 -12.50
C ASN A 143 -18.68 -22.34 -12.18
N ASN A 144 -19.68 -21.86 -11.45
CA ASN A 144 -19.85 -20.46 -10.97
C ASN A 144 -18.86 -20.04 -9.86
N ALA A 145 -17.77 -20.77 -9.65
CA ALA A 145 -16.74 -20.37 -8.68
C ALA A 145 -15.81 -19.33 -9.32
N ILE A 146 -15.43 -18.28 -8.58
CA ILE A 146 -14.32 -17.41 -8.97
C ILE A 146 -13.11 -18.34 -9.15
N PRO A 147 -12.52 -18.43 -10.35
CA PRO A 147 -11.44 -19.36 -10.57
C PRO A 147 -10.22 -18.84 -9.82
N ASN A 148 -9.76 -19.64 -8.87
CA ASN A 148 -8.46 -19.47 -8.26
C ASN A 148 -7.54 -20.61 -8.72
N VAL A 149 -6.26 -20.32 -8.75
CA VAL A 149 -5.22 -21.27 -9.13
C VAL A 149 -4.28 -21.49 -7.95
N LYS A 150 -4.18 -22.74 -7.50
CA LYS A 150 -3.20 -23.15 -6.50
C LYS A 150 -1.80 -23.18 -7.10
N VAL A 151 -0.91 -22.34 -6.56
CA VAL A 151 0.50 -22.27 -6.93
C VAL A 151 1.36 -22.62 -5.71
N LYS A 152 2.31 -23.52 -5.90
CA LYS A 152 3.29 -23.86 -4.87
C LYS A 152 4.45 -22.87 -4.95
N LEU A 153 4.74 -22.21 -3.82
CA LEU A 153 5.76 -21.19 -3.71
C LEU A 153 7.14 -21.79 -3.40
N ILE A 154 8.17 -20.97 -3.59
CA ILE A 154 9.51 -21.28 -3.07
C ILE A 154 9.46 -21.11 -1.55
N PRO A 155 9.93 -22.10 -0.76
CA PRO A 155 10.01 -21.96 0.68
C PRO A 155 10.89 -20.78 1.08
N ASN A 156 10.38 -19.91 1.96
CA ASN A 156 11.17 -18.87 2.58
C ASN A 156 12.03 -19.49 3.70
N PRO A 157 13.38 -19.52 3.62
CA PRO A 157 14.23 -20.12 4.64
C PRO A 157 14.17 -19.39 5.99
N LEU A 158 13.65 -18.16 6.02
CA LEU A 158 13.42 -17.39 7.24
C LEU A 158 12.15 -17.85 7.99
N ARG A 159 11.32 -18.70 7.36
CA ARG A 159 10.15 -19.34 7.97
C ARG A 159 10.32 -20.87 7.92
N ASN A 160 9.85 -21.55 8.97
CA ASN A 160 9.73 -23.01 8.95
C ASN A 160 8.45 -23.46 8.23
N ASP A 161 8.16 -22.89 7.06
CA ASP A 161 6.99 -23.26 6.26
C ASP A 161 7.40 -24.24 5.16
N ARG A 162 7.01 -25.50 5.35
CA ARG A 162 7.43 -26.62 4.49
C ARG A 162 6.57 -26.74 3.24
N ARG A 163 5.43 -26.03 3.13
CA ARG A 163 4.50 -26.09 1.99
C ARG A 163 3.69 -24.80 1.83
N SER A 164 4.34 -23.71 1.46
CA SER A 164 3.64 -22.48 1.11
C SER A 164 2.92 -22.67 -0.24
N ILE A 165 1.60 -22.89 -0.20
CA ILE A 165 0.72 -22.85 -1.37
C ILE A 165 -0.09 -21.56 -1.27
N VAL A 166 -0.22 -20.84 -2.38
CA VAL A 166 -1.09 -19.67 -2.49
C VAL A 166 -2.19 -19.95 -3.51
N ASP A 167 -3.39 -19.43 -3.23
CA ASP A 167 -4.49 -19.38 -4.18
C ASP A 167 -4.44 -18.03 -4.91
N LEU A 168 -4.11 -18.06 -6.20
CA LEU A 168 -4.06 -16.88 -7.06
C LEU A 168 -5.40 -16.65 -7.76
N GLY A 169 -5.90 -15.43 -7.72
CA GLY A 169 -6.99 -14.93 -8.55
C GLY A 169 -6.50 -13.86 -9.52
N ILE A 170 -7.42 -13.33 -10.32
CA ILE A 170 -7.23 -12.14 -11.14
C ILE A 170 -8.14 -11.03 -10.62
N GLY A 171 -7.58 -9.85 -10.39
CA GLY A 171 -8.29 -8.60 -10.15
C GLY A 171 -8.16 -7.69 -11.37
N PHE A 172 -9.04 -6.70 -11.46
CA PHE A 172 -8.90 -5.60 -12.39
C PHE A 172 -9.55 -4.35 -11.82
N ASP A 173 -9.04 -3.20 -12.24
CA ASP A 173 -9.54 -1.87 -11.92
C ASP A 173 -9.46 -0.96 -13.16
N ASN A 174 -9.39 0.36 -12.96
CA ASN A 174 -9.31 1.31 -14.06
C ASN A 174 -7.94 1.33 -14.75
N ASP A 175 -6.89 0.90 -14.04
CA ASP A 175 -5.50 0.95 -14.50
C ASP A 175 -5.10 -0.35 -15.21
N GLY A 176 -5.79 -1.47 -14.93
CA GLY A 176 -5.58 -2.69 -15.66
C GLY A 176 -6.00 -3.96 -14.93
N SER A 177 -5.34 -5.07 -15.26
CA SER A 177 -5.51 -6.36 -14.57
C SER A 177 -4.24 -6.76 -13.83
N TYR A 178 -4.43 -7.44 -12.70
CA TYR A 178 -3.34 -7.87 -11.83
C TYR A 178 -3.64 -9.21 -11.15
N LEU A 179 -2.61 -10.03 -10.98
CA LEU A 179 -2.67 -11.21 -10.13
C LEU A 179 -2.84 -10.77 -8.68
N LYS A 180 -3.68 -11.48 -7.93
CA LYS A 180 -3.91 -11.24 -6.52
C LYS A 180 -4.04 -12.54 -5.74
N THR A 181 -3.84 -12.48 -4.45
CA THR A 181 -4.24 -13.56 -3.54
C THR A 181 -5.77 -13.60 -3.38
N ILE A 182 -6.29 -14.70 -2.83
CA ILE A 182 -7.73 -14.82 -2.51
C ILE A 182 -8.22 -13.85 -1.43
N ASP A 183 -7.31 -13.32 -0.60
CA ASP A 183 -7.60 -12.27 0.38
C ASP A 183 -7.38 -10.86 -0.18
N ASP A 184 -7.38 -10.74 -1.51
CA ASP A 184 -7.36 -9.51 -2.31
C ASP A 184 -6.05 -8.71 -2.33
N LEU A 185 -4.94 -9.22 -1.80
CA LEU A 185 -3.64 -8.55 -1.91
C LEU A 185 -3.17 -8.58 -3.37
N PRO A 186 -3.00 -7.44 -4.04
CA PRO A 186 -2.47 -7.39 -5.40
C PRO A 186 -0.97 -7.74 -5.39
N LEU A 187 -0.54 -8.54 -6.36
CA LEU A 187 0.81 -9.13 -6.41
C LEU A 187 1.61 -8.69 -7.63
N PHE A 188 0.98 -8.64 -8.80
CA PHE A 188 1.68 -8.45 -10.06
C PHE A 188 0.73 -8.00 -11.18
N THR A 189 1.08 -6.92 -11.87
CA THR A 189 0.33 -6.34 -12.97
C THR A 189 0.49 -7.18 -14.23
N VAL A 190 -0.62 -7.68 -14.77
CA VAL A 190 -0.63 -8.50 -15.98
C VAL A 190 -0.72 -7.61 -17.22
N SER A 191 -1.53 -6.56 -17.17
CA SER A 191 -1.78 -5.68 -18.31
C SER A 191 -2.31 -4.34 -17.82
N GLU A 192 -1.86 -3.25 -18.44
CA GLU A 192 -2.36 -1.88 -18.21
C GLU A 192 -3.56 -1.52 -19.11
N THR A 193 -4.28 -2.52 -19.63
CA THR A 193 -5.45 -2.27 -20.49
C THR A 193 -6.60 -1.71 -19.65
N PRO A 194 -7.08 -0.49 -19.93
CA PRO A 194 -8.14 0.13 -19.14
C PRO A 194 -9.52 -0.41 -19.51
N ASN A 195 -10.53 -0.04 -18.72
CA ASN A 195 -11.95 -0.34 -18.96
C ASN A 195 -12.29 -1.84 -19.03
N LEU A 196 -11.54 -2.68 -18.31
CA LEU A 196 -11.88 -4.08 -18.20
C LEU A 196 -13.23 -4.24 -17.50
N ILE A 197 -14.08 -5.08 -18.07
CA ILE A 197 -15.40 -5.43 -17.50
C ILE A 197 -15.39 -6.83 -16.89
N ARG A 198 -14.42 -7.66 -17.29
CA ARG A 198 -14.28 -9.03 -16.80
C ARG A 198 -12.86 -9.52 -17.02
N ALA A 199 -12.37 -10.31 -16.06
CA ALA A 199 -11.15 -11.08 -16.21
C ALA A 199 -11.32 -12.51 -15.67
N LEU A 200 -10.51 -13.43 -16.17
CA LEU A 200 -10.52 -14.84 -15.83
C LEU A 200 -9.08 -15.36 -15.74
N ILE A 201 -8.81 -16.25 -14.80
CA ILE A 201 -7.53 -16.96 -14.67
C ILE A 201 -7.76 -18.47 -14.79
N THR A 202 -6.85 -19.19 -15.44
CA THR A 202 -6.81 -20.66 -15.38
C THR A 202 -5.40 -21.17 -15.21
N LYS A 203 -5.27 -22.36 -14.61
CA LYS A 203 -3.97 -23.03 -14.48
C LYS A 203 -3.54 -23.57 -15.83
N LYS A 204 -2.38 -23.12 -16.32
CA LYS A 204 -1.75 -23.70 -17.51
C LYS A 204 -0.75 -24.79 -17.14
N SER A 205 0.05 -24.56 -16.11
CA SER A 205 0.99 -25.52 -15.53
C SER A 205 1.23 -25.23 -14.05
N GLU A 206 2.16 -25.94 -13.40
CA GLU A 206 2.57 -25.61 -12.02
C GLU A 206 3.26 -24.24 -11.90
N LYS A 207 3.79 -23.70 -13.00
CA LYS A 207 4.58 -22.47 -13.04
C LYS A 207 3.98 -21.40 -13.93
N SER A 208 2.81 -21.64 -14.51
CA SER A 208 2.17 -20.68 -15.41
C SER A 208 0.65 -20.71 -15.32
N VAL A 209 0.08 -19.53 -15.54
CA VAL A 209 -1.35 -19.29 -15.63
C VAL A 209 -1.66 -18.58 -16.93
N ASP A 210 -2.83 -18.87 -17.49
CA ASP A 210 -3.38 -18.10 -18.60
C ASP A 210 -4.47 -17.18 -18.04
N VAL A 211 -4.46 -15.92 -18.47
CA VAL A 211 -5.40 -14.87 -18.07
C VAL A 211 -6.17 -14.41 -19.31
N TRP A 212 -7.49 -14.32 -19.20
CA TRP A 212 -8.34 -13.71 -20.23
C TRP A 212 -8.93 -12.44 -19.65
N GLN A 213 -8.90 -11.35 -20.42
CA GLN A 213 -9.49 -10.07 -20.04
C GLN A 213 -10.39 -9.55 -21.16
N ASP A 214 -11.46 -8.86 -20.79
CA ASP A 214 -12.52 -8.37 -21.68
C ASP A 214 -12.74 -6.90 -21.38
N ASP A 215 -12.56 -6.07 -22.40
CA ASP A 215 -12.77 -4.63 -22.38
C ASP A 215 -14.15 -4.21 -22.93
N GLY A 216 -15.01 -5.20 -23.23
CA GLY A 216 -16.31 -5.01 -23.87
C GLY A 216 -16.27 -4.97 -25.40
N ALA A 217 -15.09 -4.87 -26.02
CA ALA A 217 -14.90 -4.91 -27.46
C ALA A 217 -14.26 -6.24 -27.91
N ALA A 218 -13.24 -6.71 -27.19
CA ALA A 218 -12.52 -7.93 -27.48
C ALA A 218 -12.08 -8.63 -26.20
N VAL A 219 -11.87 -9.95 -26.31
CA VAL A 219 -11.24 -10.74 -25.26
C VAL A 219 -9.78 -10.97 -25.65
N HIS A 220 -8.86 -10.59 -24.77
CA HIS A 220 -7.42 -10.82 -24.95
C HIS A 220 -6.94 -11.88 -23.97
N GLN A 221 -5.99 -12.71 -24.41
CA GLN A 221 -5.37 -13.73 -23.59
C GLN A 221 -3.91 -13.40 -23.33
N PHE A 222 -3.49 -13.53 -22.08
CA PHE A 222 -2.11 -13.42 -21.63
C PHE A 222 -1.66 -14.74 -21.01
N ARG A 223 -0.37 -15.04 -21.12
CA ARG A 223 0.29 -16.07 -20.33
C ARG A 223 1.25 -15.44 -19.36
N VAL A 224 1.07 -15.74 -18.08
CA VAL A 224 2.00 -15.35 -17.03
C VAL A 224 2.80 -16.59 -16.61
N SER A 225 4.11 -16.54 -16.78
CA SER A 225 5.05 -17.62 -16.46
C SER A 225 5.89 -17.27 -15.23
N ASN A 226 6.48 -18.31 -14.64
CA ASN A 226 7.28 -18.26 -13.40
C ASN A 226 6.48 -17.85 -12.16
N VAL A 227 5.16 -18.10 -12.15
CA VAL A 227 4.30 -17.72 -11.00
C VAL A 227 4.68 -18.44 -9.70
N ASP A 228 5.48 -19.50 -9.76
CA ASP A 228 6.04 -20.17 -8.59
C ASP A 228 7.21 -19.40 -7.95
N GLN A 229 7.83 -18.44 -8.66
CA GLN A 229 8.89 -17.58 -8.13
C GLN A 229 8.32 -16.51 -7.21
N MET A 230 7.72 -16.94 -6.10
CA MET A 230 7.37 -16.07 -5.00
C MET A 230 7.77 -16.68 -3.67
N MET A 231 8.02 -15.84 -2.68
CA MET A 231 8.21 -16.23 -1.28
C MET A 231 7.27 -15.43 -0.39
N ALA A 232 6.48 -16.13 0.43
CA ALA A 232 5.69 -15.47 1.47
C ALA A 232 6.59 -15.02 2.62
N PHE A 233 6.29 -13.85 3.19
CA PHE A 233 6.92 -13.34 4.40
C PHE A 233 5.90 -12.74 5.36
N ASP A 234 6.34 -12.55 6.59
CA ASP A 234 5.50 -12.16 7.71
C ASP A 234 6.22 -11.07 8.50
N CYS A 235 5.56 -9.93 8.71
CA CYS A 235 6.06 -8.82 9.50
C CYS A 235 5.57 -8.89 10.96
N GLY A 236 4.70 -9.84 11.28
CA GLY A 236 4.15 -10.09 12.61
C GLY A 236 2.85 -9.34 12.92
N GLU A 237 2.36 -9.59 14.13
CA GLU A 237 1.22 -8.92 14.74
C GLU A 237 1.64 -7.63 15.46
N PHE A 238 0.76 -6.64 15.46
CA PHE A 238 0.95 -5.39 16.17
C PHE A 238 -0.39 -4.80 16.62
N GLU A 239 -0.33 -3.81 17.52
CA GLU A 239 -1.52 -3.15 18.06
C GLU A 239 -1.57 -1.68 17.62
N LEU A 240 -2.69 -1.29 17.02
CA LEU A 240 -3.03 0.11 16.74
C LEU A 240 -3.67 0.72 17.99
N LYS A 241 -3.11 1.82 18.50
CA LYS A 241 -3.55 2.51 19.73
C LYS A 241 -4.37 3.75 19.43
#